data_AF-A0A8H4NJH3-F1
#
_entry.id   AF-A0A8H4NJH3-F1
#
_cell.length_a   1.000
_cell.length_b   1.000
_cell.length_c   1.000
_cell.angle_alpha   90.00
_cell.angle_beta   90.00
_cell.angle_gamma   90.00
#
_symmetry.space_group_name_H-M   'P 1'
#
loop_
_entity.id
_entity.type
_entity.pdbx_description
1 polymer ?
#
loop_
_entity_poly.entity_id
_entity_poly.type
_entity_poly.pdbx_seq_one_letter_code
_entity_poly.pdbx_strand_id
1 'polypeptide(L)'
;MKLSLPVSCILAFTSSTLAGRCHNHAEGAHKLDCVSKSEFRRFGTEYCSNNWNKYKGDWTDFNDSSGRTGSVGKIGNFVNKQACEEAFEEVVNGCYDGWDGGDWAAHGVLLGFNFCKWDSPSSWGFL
;
A
#
# COMPACT_ATOMS: atom_id res chain seq x y z
N MET A 1 -20.49 53.40 17.50
CA MET A 1 -19.38 52.46 17.73
C MET A 1 -19.23 51.58 16.50
N LYS A 2 -18.07 51.62 15.82
CA LYS A 2 -17.75 50.74 14.69
C LYS A 2 -17.07 49.50 15.26
N LEU A 3 -17.72 48.34 15.22
CA LEU A 3 -17.06 47.06 15.50
C LEU A 3 -16.46 46.54 14.20
N SER A 4 -15.14 46.59 14.12
CA SER A 4 -14.36 45.90 13.08
C SER A 4 -14.15 44.47 13.54
N LEU A 5 -14.72 43.50 12.81
CA LEU A 5 -14.49 42.08 13.07
C LEU A 5 -13.11 41.66 12.53
N PRO A 6 -12.30 40.89 13.30
CA PRO A 6 -11.06 40.35 12.80
C PRO A 6 -11.34 39.25 11.77
N VAL A 7 -10.63 39.32 10.64
CA VAL A 7 -10.63 38.30 9.60
C VAL A 7 -10.02 37.02 10.19
N SER A 8 -10.86 36.05 10.54
CA SER A 8 -10.41 34.68 10.82
C SER A 8 -9.95 34.05 9.51
N CYS A 9 -8.64 34.00 9.29
CA CYS A 9 -8.03 33.14 8.27
C CYS A 9 -8.31 31.68 8.65
N ILE A 10 -9.36 31.11 8.06
CA ILE A 10 -9.59 29.66 8.06
C ILE A 10 -8.43 29.06 7.25
N LEU A 11 -7.48 28.43 7.95
CA LEU A 11 -6.48 27.56 7.32
C LEU A 11 -7.25 26.40 6.68
N ALA A 12 -7.53 26.53 5.38
CA ALA A 12 -7.97 25.41 4.58
C ALA A 12 -6.84 24.38 4.58
N PHE A 13 -6.97 23.37 5.42
CA PHE A 13 -6.21 22.13 5.25
C PHE A 13 -6.63 21.57 3.90
N THR A 14 -5.86 21.88 2.86
CA THR A 14 -5.94 21.16 1.60
C THR A 14 -5.65 19.71 1.96
N SER A 15 -6.69 18.88 2.01
CA SER A 15 -6.54 17.44 2.14
C SER A 15 -5.78 16.98 0.92
N SER A 16 -4.45 16.83 1.03
CA SER A 16 -3.71 15.96 0.14
C SER A 16 -4.37 14.61 0.30
N THR A 17 -5.16 14.21 -0.69
CA THR A 17 -5.67 12.85 -0.80
C THR A 17 -4.42 11.99 -0.89
N LEU A 18 -4.00 11.40 0.22
CA LEU A 18 -2.98 10.36 0.24
C LEU A 18 -3.40 9.36 -0.83
N ALA A 19 -2.54 9.15 -1.84
CA ALA A 19 -2.81 8.17 -2.88
C ALA A 19 -2.81 6.76 -2.27
N GLY A 20 -2.20 6.62 -1.08
CA GLY A 20 -2.31 5.49 -0.16
C GLY A 20 -3.68 5.34 0.52
N ARG A 21 -4.40 4.25 0.20
CA ARG A 21 -5.49 3.71 1.04
C ARG A 21 -4.96 2.55 1.85
N CYS A 22 -5.11 2.56 3.16
CA CYS A 22 -4.77 1.40 3.99
C CYS A 22 -6.00 0.52 4.23
N HIS A 23 -5.80 -0.78 4.34
CA HIS A 23 -6.89 -1.72 4.58
C HIS A 23 -6.50 -2.85 5.55
N ASN A 24 -7.51 -3.32 6.27
CA ASN A 24 -7.44 -4.50 7.11
C ASN A 24 -8.15 -5.66 6.41
N HIS A 25 -7.86 -6.88 6.84
CA HIS A 25 -8.66 -8.04 6.52
C HIS A 25 -10.12 -7.81 6.96
N ALA A 26 -11.10 -8.34 6.21
CA ALA A 26 -12.52 -8.13 6.53
C ALA A 26 -12.94 -8.81 7.85
N GLU A 27 -12.20 -9.83 8.29
CA GLU A 27 -12.53 -10.66 9.44
C GLU A 27 -11.29 -10.99 10.27
N GLY A 28 -11.47 -11.14 11.59
CA GLY A 28 -10.43 -11.59 12.52
C GLY A 28 -9.52 -10.50 13.07
N ALA A 29 -8.46 -10.94 13.76
CA ALA A 29 -7.45 -10.05 14.32
C ALA A 29 -6.48 -9.56 13.23
N HIS A 30 -6.17 -8.27 13.28
CA HIS A 30 -5.27 -7.60 12.34
C HIS A 30 -3.82 -7.68 12.80
N LYS A 31 -2.91 -7.45 11.86
CA LYS A 31 -1.45 -7.47 12.03
C LYS A 31 -0.90 -8.81 12.50
N LEU A 32 -1.54 -9.90 12.09
CA LEU A 32 -1.06 -11.25 12.33
C LEU A 32 -0.23 -11.75 11.16
N ASP A 33 0.87 -12.44 11.48
CA ASP A 33 1.71 -13.15 10.50
C ASP A 33 2.20 -12.28 9.33
N CYS A 34 2.52 -11.02 9.62
CA CYS A 34 2.97 -10.07 8.60
C CYS A 34 4.47 -10.15 8.35
N VAL A 35 4.89 -10.00 7.10
CA VAL A 35 6.30 -9.95 6.72
C VAL A 35 7.03 -8.80 7.38
N SER A 36 8.35 -8.94 7.56
CA SER A 36 9.21 -7.86 8.04
C SER A 36 9.15 -6.61 7.15
N LYS A 37 8.90 -5.43 7.75
CA LYS A 37 8.89 -4.12 7.06
C LYS A 37 10.13 -3.89 6.22
N SER A 38 11.31 -4.15 6.80
CA SER A 38 12.60 -3.89 6.14
C SER A 38 12.82 -4.82 4.96
N GLU A 39 12.44 -6.08 5.09
CA GLU A 39 12.56 -7.04 3.99
C GLU A 39 11.54 -6.76 2.89
N PHE A 40 10.31 -6.34 3.26
CA PHE A 40 9.28 -5.97 2.29
C PHE A 40 9.65 -4.70 1.49
N ARG A 41 10.28 -3.71 2.13
CA ARG A 41 10.87 -2.57 1.42
C ARG A 41 11.93 -3.00 0.41
N ARG A 42 12.83 -3.89 0.83
CA ARG A 42 13.87 -4.45 -0.06
C ARG A 42 13.25 -5.19 -1.24
N PHE A 43 12.21 -5.98 -0.99
CA PHE A 43 11.42 -6.62 -2.03
C PHE A 43 10.81 -5.60 -2.99
N GLY A 44 10.32 -4.46 -2.48
CA GLY A 44 9.80 -3.38 -3.32
C GLY A 44 10.79 -2.83 -4.34
N THR A 45 12.06 -2.64 -3.95
CA THR A 45 13.13 -2.25 -4.89
C THR A 45 13.31 -3.28 -6.01
N GLU A 46 13.29 -4.58 -5.69
CA GLU A 46 13.41 -5.65 -6.67
C GLU A 46 12.17 -5.74 -7.58
N TYR A 47 10.98 -5.70 -6.97
CA TYR A 47 9.71 -5.72 -7.66
C TYR A 47 9.61 -4.57 -8.67
N CYS A 48 9.92 -3.35 -8.24
CA CYS A 48 9.90 -2.18 -9.10
C CYS A 48 10.97 -2.27 -10.19
N SER A 49 12.18 -2.79 -9.91
CA SER A 49 13.20 -2.99 -10.94
C SER A 49 12.72 -3.89 -12.09
N ASN A 50 11.90 -4.88 -11.78
CA ASN A 50 11.47 -5.90 -12.74
C ASN A 50 10.11 -5.61 -13.40
N ASN A 51 9.24 -4.83 -12.74
CA ASN A 51 7.81 -4.78 -13.09
C ASN A 51 7.25 -3.37 -13.30
N TRP A 52 8.00 -2.28 -13.09
CA TRP A 52 7.46 -0.92 -13.21
C TRP A 52 6.72 -0.65 -14.54
N ASN A 53 7.27 -1.15 -15.66
CA ASN A 53 6.73 -1.02 -17.03
C ASN A 53 6.03 -2.27 -17.58
N LYS A 54 5.75 -3.27 -16.73
CA LYS A 54 5.06 -4.48 -17.13
C LYS A 54 3.69 -4.52 -16.50
N TYR A 55 2.70 -4.95 -17.27
CA TYR A 55 1.40 -5.29 -16.71
C TYR A 55 1.54 -6.53 -15.81
N LYS A 56 1.07 -6.43 -14.56
CA LYS A 56 1.10 -7.49 -13.54
C LYS A 56 -0.24 -7.55 -12.82
N GLY A 57 -1.26 -8.02 -13.54
CA GLY A 57 -2.62 -8.14 -13.03
C GLY A 57 -2.77 -9.13 -11.87
N ASP A 58 -1.84 -10.07 -11.72
CA ASP A 58 -1.79 -11.01 -10.59
C ASP A 58 -0.81 -10.56 -9.49
N TRP A 59 -1.05 -11.05 -8.28
CA TRP A 59 -0.19 -10.84 -7.12
C TRP A 59 1.16 -11.55 -7.27
N THR A 60 2.23 -10.90 -6.81
CA THR A 60 3.55 -11.51 -6.65
C THR A 60 3.82 -11.70 -5.17
N ASP A 61 3.95 -12.95 -4.76
CA ASP A 61 4.21 -13.30 -3.37
C ASP A 61 5.68 -13.06 -3.00
N PHE A 62 5.88 -12.71 -1.74
CA PHE A 62 7.16 -12.50 -1.10
C PHE A 62 7.16 -13.24 0.25
N ASN A 63 8.18 -14.07 0.47
CA ASN A 63 8.41 -14.71 1.76
C ASN A 63 9.59 -14.02 2.46
N ASP A 64 9.36 -13.56 3.69
CA ASP A 64 10.44 -13.04 4.50
C ASP A 64 11.31 -14.15 5.10
N SER A 65 12.42 -13.76 5.72
CA SER A 65 13.35 -14.69 6.37
C SER A 65 12.74 -15.55 7.48
N SER A 66 11.58 -15.16 8.00
CA SER A 66 10.83 -15.90 9.02
C SER A 66 9.77 -16.85 8.43
N GLY A 67 9.65 -16.91 7.09
CA GLY A 67 8.68 -17.75 6.40
C GLY A 67 7.28 -17.16 6.30
N ARG A 68 7.11 -15.87 6.62
CA ARG A 68 5.83 -15.17 6.51
C ARG A 68 5.63 -14.68 5.10
N THR A 69 4.38 -14.63 4.63
CA THR A 69 4.05 -14.26 3.25
C THR A 69 3.36 -12.91 3.18
N GLY A 70 3.83 -12.06 2.29
CA GLY A 70 3.16 -10.85 1.83
C GLY A 70 3.09 -10.87 0.30
N SER A 71 2.40 -9.92 -0.30
CA SER A 71 2.31 -9.87 -1.76
C SER A 71 2.10 -8.46 -2.30
N VAL A 72 2.49 -8.26 -3.56
CA VAL A 72 2.34 -6.99 -4.27
C VAL A 72 1.73 -7.24 -5.64
N GLY A 73 0.74 -6.43 -6.02
CA GLY A 73 0.05 -6.51 -7.31
C GLY A 73 0.02 -5.14 -7.98
N LYS A 74 -0.04 -5.08 -9.33
CA LYS A 74 -0.09 -3.80 -10.04
C LYS A 74 -0.87 -3.83 -11.35
N ILE A 75 -1.80 -2.90 -11.47
CA ILE A 75 -2.47 -2.59 -12.74
C ILE A 75 -1.92 -1.28 -13.29
N GLY A 76 -1.65 -1.23 -14.60
CA GLY A 76 -1.06 -0.07 -15.26
C GLY A 76 0.47 -0.04 -15.17
N ASN A 77 1.10 0.93 -15.83
CA ASN A 77 2.56 1.07 -15.90
C ASN A 77 2.99 2.40 -15.28
N PHE A 78 4.01 2.36 -14.41
CA PHE A 78 4.66 3.57 -13.95
C PHE A 78 5.48 4.20 -15.08
N VAL A 79 5.71 5.51 -15.00
CA VAL A 79 6.52 6.25 -15.98
C VAL A 79 8.00 5.87 -15.94
N ASN A 80 8.49 5.47 -14.76
CA ASN A 80 9.84 4.97 -14.56
C ASN A 80 9.90 4.10 -13.29
N LYS A 81 11.05 3.47 -13.05
CA LYS A 81 11.32 2.67 -11.85
C LYS A 81 11.17 3.48 -10.55
N GLN A 82 11.71 4.70 -10.52
CA GLN A 82 11.71 5.55 -9.32
C GLN A 82 10.28 5.87 -8.84
N ALA A 83 9.36 6.18 -9.75
CA ALA A 83 7.97 6.45 -9.40
C ALA A 83 7.27 5.22 -8.77
N CYS A 84 7.64 4.01 -9.20
CA CYS A 84 7.16 2.78 -8.56
C CYS A 84 7.70 2.66 -7.13
N GLU A 85 8.99 2.92 -6.91
CA GLU A 85 9.62 2.83 -5.59
C GLU A 85 9.08 3.89 -4.62
N GLU A 86 8.83 5.12 -5.10
CA GLU A 86 8.23 6.19 -4.31
C GLU A 86 6.78 5.83 -3.89
N ALA A 87 5.97 5.31 -4.81
CA ALA A 87 4.63 4.82 -4.49
C ALA A 87 4.66 3.64 -3.51
N PHE A 88 5.65 2.75 -3.64
CA PHE A 88 5.89 1.64 -2.71
C PHE A 88 6.19 2.15 -1.31
N GLU A 89 7.14 3.06 -1.18
CA GLU A 89 7.52 3.65 0.10
C GLU A 89 6.38 4.47 0.71
N GLU A 90 5.58 5.18 -0.10
CA GLU A 90 4.42 5.92 0.41
C GLU A 90 3.45 5.00 1.16
N VAL A 91 3.10 3.84 0.57
CA VAL A 91 2.17 2.89 1.21
C VAL A 91 2.82 2.18 2.39
N VAL A 92 4.09 1.77 2.30
CA VAL A 92 4.77 1.14 3.44
C VAL A 92 4.91 2.10 4.62
N ASN A 93 5.19 3.38 4.37
CA ASN A 93 5.30 4.39 5.42
C ASN A 93 3.94 4.70 6.05
N GLY A 94 2.88 4.81 5.24
CA GLY A 94 1.55 5.18 5.71
C GLY A 94 0.78 4.03 6.37
N CYS A 95 0.92 2.80 5.87
CA CYS A 95 0.02 1.71 6.21
C CYS A 95 0.64 0.61 7.08
N TYR A 96 1.94 0.32 6.93
CA TYR A 96 2.50 -0.93 7.47
C TYR A 96 2.32 -1.10 8.99
N ASP A 97 2.44 -0.04 9.80
CA ASP A 97 2.48 -0.20 11.26
C ASP A 97 1.09 -0.46 11.88
N GLY A 98 0.01 -0.09 11.17
CA GLY A 98 -1.36 -0.18 11.68
C GLY A 98 -2.31 -1.05 10.86
N TRP A 99 -1.92 -1.42 9.64
CA TRP A 99 -2.82 -2.06 8.68
C TRP A 99 -2.24 -3.33 8.10
N ASP A 100 -3.12 -4.20 7.64
CA ASP A 100 -2.75 -5.48 7.01
C ASP A 100 -2.20 -5.29 5.60
N GLY A 101 -2.58 -4.21 4.94
CA GLY A 101 -2.14 -3.86 3.60
C GLY A 101 -2.50 -2.42 3.23
N GLY A 102 -2.37 -2.14 1.95
CA GLY A 102 -2.79 -0.87 1.38
C GLY A 102 -2.68 -0.84 -0.13
N ASP A 103 -3.07 0.27 -0.73
CA ASP A 103 -3.05 0.52 -2.15
C ASP A 103 -2.58 1.93 -2.44
N TRP A 104 -1.81 2.12 -3.50
CA TRP A 104 -1.51 3.41 -4.10
C TRP A 104 -2.24 3.53 -5.44
N ALA A 105 -2.96 4.63 -5.65
CA ALA A 105 -3.65 4.88 -6.92
C ALA A 105 -3.47 6.31 -7.43
N ALA A 106 -2.73 6.47 -8.53
CA ALA A 106 -2.69 7.72 -9.29
C ALA A 106 -2.20 7.46 -10.73
N HIS A 107 -2.42 8.44 -11.61
CA HIS A 107 -1.89 8.44 -12.99
C HIS A 107 -2.23 7.17 -13.80
N GLY A 108 -3.39 6.55 -13.56
CA GLY A 108 -3.81 5.34 -14.25
C GLY A 108 -3.10 4.06 -13.79
N VAL A 109 -2.42 4.11 -12.63
CA VAL A 109 -1.76 2.97 -12.01
C VAL A 109 -2.39 2.70 -10.66
N LEU A 110 -2.61 1.42 -10.36
CA LEU A 110 -2.98 0.90 -9.05
C LEU A 110 -1.87 -0.06 -8.60
N LEU A 111 -1.31 0.16 -7.43
CA LEU A 111 -0.28 -0.69 -6.82
C LEU A 111 -0.78 -1.13 -5.44
N GLY A 112 -1.07 -2.42 -5.28
CA GLY A 112 -1.64 -2.99 -4.06
C GLY A 112 -0.64 -3.80 -3.27
N PHE A 113 -0.85 -3.89 -1.96
CA PHE A 113 0.07 -4.48 -0.99
C PHE A 113 -0.67 -5.31 0.06
N ASN A 114 -0.16 -6.51 0.30
CA ASN A 114 -0.47 -7.31 1.47
C ASN A 114 0.78 -7.48 2.29
N PHE A 115 0.80 -6.86 3.48
CA PHE A 115 1.89 -7.05 4.42
C PHE A 115 1.71 -8.36 5.20
N CYS A 116 0.47 -8.83 5.32
CA CYS A 116 0.11 -10.01 6.07
C CYS A 116 -0.47 -11.08 5.14
N LYS A 117 -0.43 -12.34 5.59
CA LYS A 117 -0.96 -13.45 4.81
C LYS A 117 -2.46 -13.23 4.54
N TRP A 118 -2.80 -13.05 3.26
CA TRP A 118 -4.19 -13.14 2.81
C TRP A 118 -4.49 -14.59 2.46
N ASP A 119 -5.17 -15.29 3.36
CA ASP A 119 -5.78 -16.57 3.01
C ASP A 119 -6.87 -16.31 1.96
N SER A 120 -6.54 -16.58 0.69
CA SER A 120 -7.52 -16.63 -0.39
C SER A 120 -8.67 -17.57 0.04
N PRO A 121 -9.94 -17.21 -0.21
CA PRO A 121 -11.09 -18.08 0.06
C PRO A 121 -10.97 -19.51 -0.51
N SER A 122 -10.05 -19.77 -1.44
CA SER A 122 -9.77 -21.10 -1.97
C SER A 122 -9.16 -22.09 -0.95
N SER A 123 -8.77 -21.65 0.24
CA SER A 123 -8.38 -22.54 1.36
C SER A 123 -9.56 -22.94 2.26
N TRP A 124 -10.71 -22.30 2.11
CA TRP A 124 -11.98 -22.81 2.65
C TRP A 124 -12.46 -23.86 1.67
N GLY A 125 -11.98 -25.09 1.86
CA GLY A 125 -12.54 -26.24 1.17
C GLY A 125 -14.07 -26.16 1.23
N PHE A 126 -14.71 -26.43 0.09
CA PHE A 126 -16.11 -26.78 0.04
C PHE A 126 -16.39 -27.80 1.16
N LEU A 127 -16.99 -27.35 2.25
CA LEU A 127 -17.62 -28.16 3.28
C LEU A 127 -19.13 -27.92 3.16
#